data_AF-A0A974XYP6-F1
#
_entry.id   AF-A0A974XYP6-F1
#
_cell.length_a   1.000
_cell.length_b   1.000
_cell.length_c   1.000
_cell.angle_alpha   90.00
_cell.angle_beta   90.00
_cell.angle_gamma   90.00
#
_symmetry.space_group_name_H-M   'P 1'
#
loop_
_entity.id
_entity.type
_entity.pdbx_description
1 polymer ?
#
loop_
_entity_poly.entity_id
_entity_poly.type
_entity_poly.pdbx_seq_one_letter_code
_entity_poly.pdbx_strand_id
1 'polypeptide(L)'
;MGSWIDVHRWMLVMLARLTFNPVKEAWYPVDRSGRPDLRYYRDDLAHYVRLYEMYLDALRERRSQGRRLWTLRTHAQWGLIAKGPAAAGYAAALLRHAEASAREDGAAILGALVGDDAAVDVLVGALQVEQDLEARDAIVVALGRLRNRRALPALAALVEDEDGDGDTRWTAVESVGLIARRRFIGQVDPVGAAREWLRGREVR
;
A
#
# COMPACT_ATOMS: atom_id res chain seq x y z
N MET A 1 -15.32 12.50 2.60
CA MET A 1 -13.93 12.01 2.65
C MET A 1 -13.97 10.50 2.55
N GLY A 2 -13.95 9.97 1.33
CA GLY A 2 -13.91 8.53 1.10
C GLY A 2 -12.51 8.04 1.43
N SER A 3 -12.38 6.97 2.20
CA SER A 3 -11.06 6.42 2.49
C SER A 3 -10.49 5.83 1.20
N TRP A 4 -9.17 5.60 1.17
CA TRP A 4 -8.47 4.94 0.06
C TRP A 4 -9.09 3.57 -0.34
N ILE A 5 -9.92 2.98 0.53
CA ILE A 5 -10.72 1.76 0.30
C ILE A 5 -11.94 2.04 -0.62
N ASP A 6 -12.49 3.25 -0.63
CA ASP A 6 -13.70 3.60 -1.39
C ASP A 6 -13.45 3.79 -2.90
N VAL A 7 -12.24 4.22 -3.30
CA VAL A 7 -11.90 4.36 -4.73
C VAL A 7 -11.91 2.99 -5.44
N HIS A 8 -11.43 1.95 -4.77
CA HIS A 8 -11.47 0.57 -5.28
C HIS A 8 -12.89 -0.03 -5.26
N ARG A 9 -13.71 0.36 -4.28
CA ARG A 9 -15.07 -0.17 -4.10
C ARG A 9 -16.06 0.36 -5.15
N TRP A 10 -15.87 1.58 -5.66
CA TRP A 10 -16.70 2.16 -6.73
C TRP A 10 -16.37 1.62 -8.14
N MET A 11 -15.13 1.21 -8.41
CA MET A 11 -14.72 0.75 -9.76
C MET A 11 -15.24 -0.63 -10.15
N LEU A 12 -15.42 -1.54 -9.20
CA LEU A 12 -15.91 -2.91 -9.46
C LEU A 12 -17.39 -2.93 -9.90
N VAL A 13 -18.21 -1.99 -9.41
CA VAL A 13 -19.62 -1.87 -9.79
C VAL A 13 -19.77 -1.35 -11.24
N MET A 14 -18.78 -0.61 -11.74
CA MET A 14 -18.79 -0.04 -13.09
C MET A 14 -18.32 -1.02 -14.19
N LEU A 15 -17.54 -2.05 -13.82
CA LEU A 15 -17.05 -3.09 -14.74
C LEU A 15 -18.08 -4.18 -15.04
N ALA A 16 -19.15 -4.30 -14.25
CA ALA A 16 -20.18 -5.33 -14.41
C ALA A 16 -21.13 -5.11 -15.62
N ARG A 17 -20.94 -4.07 -16.44
CA ARG A 17 -21.94 -3.67 -17.46
C ARG A 17 -21.50 -3.57 -18.91
N LEU A 18 -20.28 -3.91 -19.32
CA LEU A 18 -19.95 -3.90 -20.76
C LEU A 18 -19.11 -5.11 -21.17
N THR A 19 -19.63 -5.79 -22.18
CA THR A 19 -19.33 -7.09 -22.75
C THR A 19 -17.97 -7.20 -23.44
N PHE A 20 -17.35 -8.38 -23.26
CA PHE A 20 -16.25 -8.98 -24.05
C PHE A 20 -14.90 -8.24 -24.06
N ASN A 21 -13.98 -8.68 -23.19
CA ASN A 21 -12.56 -8.33 -23.24
C ASN A 21 -11.74 -9.63 -23.31
N PRO A 22 -10.93 -9.86 -24.37
CA PRO A 22 -10.22 -11.13 -24.59
C PRO A 22 -8.94 -11.31 -23.76
N VAL A 23 -8.59 -10.35 -22.89
CA VAL A 23 -7.31 -10.35 -22.16
C VAL A 23 -7.54 -10.90 -20.73
N LYS A 24 -6.83 -11.99 -20.37
CA LYS A 24 -6.91 -12.66 -19.06
C LYS A 24 -6.74 -11.68 -17.89
N GLU A 25 -5.89 -10.68 -18.08
CA GLU A 25 -5.53 -9.67 -17.07
C GLU A 25 -6.67 -8.69 -16.76
N ALA A 26 -7.70 -8.63 -17.62
CA ALA A 26 -8.82 -7.69 -17.49
C ALA A 26 -9.95 -8.18 -16.59
N TRP A 27 -9.91 -9.43 -16.14
CA TRP A 27 -10.91 -9.99 -15.23
C TRP A 27 -10.25 -10.90 -14.21
N TYR A 28 -10.60 -10.72 -12.94
CA TYR A 28 -10.18 -11.57 -11.84
C TYR A 28 -11.31 -11.65 -10.79
N PRO A 29 -11.50 -12.81 -10.15
CA PRO A 29 -12.50 -12.97 -9.10
C PRO A 29 -12.15 -12.13 -7.87
N VAL A 30 -13.14 -11.45 -7.31
CA VAL A 30 -13.02 -10.66 -6.07
C VAL A 30 -14.03 -11.11 -5.02
N ASP A 31 -13.70 -10.93 -3.75
CA ASP A 31 -14.63 -11.15 -2.64
C ASP A 31 -15.64 -9.99 -2.48
N ARG A 32 -16.51 -10.08 -1.47
CA ARG A 32 -17.53 -9.04 -1.17
C ARG A 32 -16.92 -7.68 -0.79
N SER A 33 -15.64 -7.65 -0.41
CA SER A 33 -14.89 -6.42 -0.11
C SER A 33 -14.14 -5.88 -1.32
N GLY A 34 -14.20 -6.57 -2.47
CA GLY A 34 -13.50 -6.20 -3.69
C GLY A 34 -12.05 -6.66 -3.73
N ARG A 35 -11.60 -7.47 -2.77
CA ARG A 35 -10.23 -8.02 -2.76
C ARG A 35 -10.12 -9.20 -3.72
N PRO A 36 -9.09 -9.26 -4.58
CA PRO A 36 -8.91 -10.39 -5.48
C PRO A 36 -8.67 -11.70 -4.73
N ASP A 37 -9.23 -12.79 -5.25
CA ASP A 37 -8.84 -14.12 -4.83
C ASP A 37 -7.42 -14.41 -5.32
N LEU A 38 -6.46 -14.39 -4.41
CA LEU A 38 -5.04 -14.57 -4.72
C LEU A 38 -4.74 -15.92 -5.41
N ARG A 39 -5.62 -16.92 -5.29
CA ARG A 39 -5.50 -18.23 -5.97
C ARG A 39 -5.68 -18.13 -7.50
N TYR A 40 -6.18 -17.00 -7.99
CA TYR A 40 -6.27 -16.72 -9.42
C TYR A 40 -4.91 -16.43 -10.06
N TYR A 41 -3.98 -15.88 -9.27
CA TYR A 41 -2.66 -15.46 -9.75
C TYR A 41 -1.68 -16.62 -9.75
N ARG A 42 -1.85 -17.54 -10.71
CA ARG A 42 -1.12 -18.82 -10.78
C ARG A 42 0.20 -18.75 -11.55
N ASP A 43 0.45 -17.68 -12.30
CA ASP A 43 1.68 -17.52 -13.05
C ASP A 43 2.88 -17.32 -12.11
N ASP A 44 4.08 -17.48 -12.67
CA ASP A 44 5.32 -17.28 -11.93
C ASP A 44 5.55 -15.81 -11.58
N LEU A 45 6.52 -15.56 -10.69
CA LEU A 45 6.91 -14.21 -10.30
C LEU A 45 7.32 -13.36 -11.51
N ALA A 46 8.07 -13.95 -12.43
CA ALA A 46 8.61 -13.26 -13.59
C ALA A 46 7.51 -12.73 -14.51
N HIS A 47 6.37 -13.42 -14.63
CA HIS A 47 5.20 -12.95 -15.36
C HIS A 47 4.66 -11.65 -14.76
N TYR A 48 4.43 -11.60 -13.45
CA TYR A 48 3.89 -10.39 -12.82
C TYR A 48 4.88 -9.23 -12.79
N VAL A 49 6.17 -9.52 -12.64
CA VAL A 49 7.23 -8.50 -12.83
C VAL A 49 7.18 -7.92 -14.24
N ARG A 50 7.13 -8.77 -15.28
CA ARG A 50 7.04 -8.29 -16.68
C ARG A 50 5.80 -7.43 -16.93
N LEU A 51 4.64 -7.80 -16.39
CA LEU A 51 3.43 -6.97 -16.52
C LEU A 51 3.57 -5.62 -15.83
N TYR A 52 4.25 -5.57 -14.68
CA TYR A 52 4.50 -4.32 -13.97
C TYR A 52 5.50 -3.44 -14.73
N GLU A 53 6.57 -4.01 -15.26
CA GLU A 53 7.55 -3.28 -16.08
C GLU A 53 6.92 -2.74 -17.37
N MET A 54 6.03 -3.50 -18.01
CA MET A 54 5.24 -2.98 -19.15
C MET A 54 4.40 -1.75 -18.79
N TYR A 55 3.89 -1.69 -17.55
CA TYR A 55 3.21 -0.50 -17.05
C TYR A 55 4.18 0.68 -16.86
N LEU A 56 5.34 0.44 -16.24
CA LEU A 56 6.37 1.49 -16.03
C LEU A 56 6.89 2.04 -17.36
N ASP A 57 7.18 1.19 -18.34
CA ASP A 57 7.63 1.61 -19.67
C ASP A 57 6.57 2.46 -20.38
N ALA A 58 5.31 2.07 -20.26
CA ALA A 58 4.23 2.82 -20.87
C ALA A 58 4.00 4.20 -20.22
N LEU A 59 4.31 4.38 -18.93
CA LEU A 59 4.39 5.70 -18.28
C LEU A 59 5.53 6.54 -18.87
N ARG A 60 6.74 5.97 -18.94
CA ARG A 60 7.95 6.64 -19.47
C ARG A 60 7.74 7.14 -20.89
N GLU A 61 7.14 6.31 -21.73
CA GLU A 61 6.93 6.62 -23.14
C GLU A 61 5.79 7.62 -23.37
N ARG A 62 5.01 7.98 -22.34
CA ARG A 62 3.75 8.74 -22.43
C ARG A 62 2.78 8.14 -23.48
N ARG A 63 2.96 6.87 -23.82
CA ARG A 63 2.30 6.21 -24.96
C ARG A 63 0.89 5.73 -24.66
N SER A 64 0.42 5.87 -23.42
CA SER A 64 -0.94 5.48 -23.09
C SER A 64 -1.52 6.27 -21.93
N GLN A 65 -2.81 6.58 -22.05
CA GLN A 65 -3.69 6.92 -20.95
C GLN A 65 -4.88 5.96 -20.98
N GLY A 66 -5.47 5.65 -19.83
CA GLY A 66 -6.76 4.95 -19.73
C GLY A 66 -6.70 3.49 -19.28
N ARG A 67 -7.78 2.76 -19.57
CA ARG A 67 -8.16 1.47 -18.96
C ARG A 67 -7.09 0.37 -19.03
N ARG A 68 -6.29 0.34 -20.10
CA ARG A 68 -5.25 -0.69 -20.32
C ARG A 68 -4.10 -0.60 -19.31
N LEU A 69 -3.61 0.62 -19.03
CA LEU A 69 -2.53 0.81 -18.05
C LEU A 69 -2.96 0.45 -16.64
N TRP A 70 -4.15 0.89 -16.26
CA TRP A 70 -4.73 0.57 -14.96
C TRP A 70 -4.87 -0.94 -14.77
N THR A 71 -5.26 -1.66 -15.83
CA THR A 71 -5.37 -3.12 -15.81
C THR A 71 -4.00 -3.78 -15.59
N LEU A 72 -2.96 -3.33 -16.31
CA LEU A 72 -1.60 -3.85 -16.15
C LEU A 72 -1.06 -3.63 -14.73
N ARG A 73 -1.11 -2.39 -14.22
CA ARG A 73 -0.67 -2.05 -12.86
C ARG A 73 -1.37 -2.91 -11.82
N THR A 74 -2.71 -2.90 -11.83
CA THR A 74 -3.53 -3.59 -10.82
C THR A 74 -3.33 -5.10 -10.88
N HIS A 75 -3.36 -5.70 -12.08
CA HIS A 75 -3.17 -7.15 -12.22
C HIS A 75 -1.78 -7.58 -11.78
N ALA A 76 -0.74 -6.83 -12.19
CA ALA A 76 0.63 -7.10 -11.80
C ALA A 76 0.82 -6.97 -10.29
N GLN A 77 0.32 -5.89 -9.68
CA GLN A 77 0.41 -5.66 -8.23
C GLN A 77 -0.21 -6.80 -7.42
N TRP A 78 -1.44 -7.21 -7.74
CA TRP A 78 -2.09 -8.32 -7.04
C TRP A 78 -1.40 -9.67 -7.29
N GLY A 79 -0.86 -9.87 -8.50
CA GLY A 79 -0.03 -11.02 -8.80
C GLY A 79 1.23 -11.08 -7.97
N LEU A 80 1.92 -9.94 -7.81
CA LEU A 80 3.10 -9.81 -6.95
C LEU A 80 2.75 -10.05 -5.47
N ILE A 81 1.63 -9.50 -4.98
CA ILE A 81 1.11 -9.81 -3.64
C ILE A 81 0.86 -11.31 -3.46
N ALA A 82 0.26 -11.97 -4.46
CA ALA A 82 0.01 -13.41 -4.43
C ALA A 82 1.28 -14.25 -4.42
N LYS A 83 2.44 -13.71 -4.83
CA LYS A 83 3.73 -14.40 -4.73
C LYS A 83 4.35 -14.31 -3.33
N GLY A 84 3.81 -13.45 -2.46
CA GLY A 84 4.28 -13.32 -1.08
C GLY A 84 5.77 -12.97 -1.00
N PRO A 85 6.55 -13.61 -0.11
CA PRO A 85 7.96 -13.26 0.12
C PRO A 85 8.84 -13.28 -1.15
N ALA A 86 8.50 -14.08 -2.15
CA ALA A 86 9.25 -14.11 -3.41
C ALA A 86 9.25 -12.76 -4.15
N ALA A 87 8.23 -11.92 -3.95
CA ALA A 87 8.16 -10.58 -4.54
C ALA A 87 8.88 -9.49 -3.72
N ALA A 88 9.37 -9.80 -2.51
CA ALA A 88 9.91 -8.80 -1.58
C ALA A 88 11.07 -8.00 -2.16
N GLY A 89 12.01 -8.66 -2.85
CA GLY A 89 13.16 -8.01 -3.47
C GLY A 89 12.76 -7.02 -4.58
N TYR A 90 11.77 -7.39 -5.39
CA TYR A 90 11.24 -6.50 -6.43
C TYR A 90 10.46 -5.32 -5.83
N ALA A 91 9.61 -5.57 -4.84
CA ALA A 91 8.86 -4.53 -4.14
C ALA A 91 9.79 -3.52 -3.43
N ALA A 92 10.89 -3.99 -2.83
CA ALA A 92 11.91 -3.14 -2.26
C ALA A 92 12.64 -2.29 -3.32
N ALA A 93 12.77 -2.77 -4.56
CA ALA A 93 13.30 -1.96 -5.66
C ALA A 93 12.31 -0.87 -6.10
N LEU A 94 11.01 -1.18 -6.12
CA LEU A 94 9.96 -0.22 -6.47
C LEU A 94 9.93 1.00 -5.52
N LEU A 95 10.23 0.84 -4.23
CA LEU A 95 10.31 1.95 -3.26
C LEU A 95 11.37 3.01 -3.59
N ARG A 96 12.31 2.72 -4.51
CA ARG A 96 13.33 3.68 -4.96
C ARG A 96 13.10 4.16 -6.39
N HIS A 97 11.97 3.80 -6.99
CA HIS A 97 11.67 4.15 -8.37
C HIS A 97 11.26 5.63 -8.49
N ALA A 98 11.56 6.25 -9.63
CA ALA A 98 11.27 7.67 -9.87
C ALA A 98 9.76 7.98 -9.84
N GLU A 99 8.93 7.05 -10.31
CA GLU A 99 7.47 7.16 -10.29
C GLU A 99 6.90 6.92 -8.88
N ALA A 100 6.15 7.89 -8.35
CA ALA A 100 5.49 7.79 -7.04
C ALA A 100 4.54 6.58 -6.96
N SER A 101 3.75 6.38 -8.02
CA SER A 101 2.86 5.21 -8.15
C SER A 101 3.57 3.86 -8.02
N ALA A 102 4.84 3.77 -8.43
CA ALA A 102 5.64 2.57 -8.23
C ALA A 102 6.03 2.40 -6.76
N ARG A 103 6.39 3.49 -6.08
CA ARG A 103 6.71 3.48 -4.64
C ARG A 103 5.49 3.12 -3.80
N GLU A 104 4.31 3.66 -4.14
CA GLU A 104 3.03 3.25 -3.53
C GLU A 104 2.81 1.74 -3.63
N ASP A 105 3.01 1.16 -4.82
CA ASP A 105 2.77 -0.26 -5.04
C ASP A 105 3.83 -1.13 -4.35
N GLY A 106 5.08 -0.70 -4.33
CA GLY A 106 6.15 -1.33 -3.56
C GLY A 106 5.79 -1.41 -2.08
N ALA A 107 5.27 -0.30 -1.52
CA ALA A 107 4.78 -0.26 -0.15
C ALA A 107 3.60 -1.21 0.08
N ALA A 108 2.62 -1.20 -0.83
CA ALA A 108 1.45 -2.08 -0.73
C ALA A 108 1.81 -3.58 -0.79
N ILE A 109 2.76 -3.96 -1.66
CA ILE A 109 3.22 -5.34 -1.80
C ILE A 109 3.96 -5.78 -0.52
N LEU A 110 4.90 -4.98 -0.02
CA LEU A 110 5.61 -5.29 1.23
C LEU A 110 4.66 -5.31 2.44
N GLY A 111 3.71 -4.38 2.50
CA GLY A 111 2.69 -4.32 3.56
C GLY A 111 1.75 -5.53 3.59
N ALA A 112 1.70 -6.34 2.53
CA ALA A 112 0.97 -7.60 2.50
C ALA A 112 1.76 -8.78 3.12
N LEU A 113 3.08 -8.63 3.35
CA LEU A 113 3.97 -9.64 3.92
C LEU A 113 3.90 -9.66 5.45
N VAL A 114 2.70 -9.85 6.01
CA VAL A 114 2.51 -9.85 7.48
C VAL A 114 3.40 -10.90 8.15
N GLY A 115 4.17 -10.47 9.14
CA GLY A 115 5.15 -11.32 9.86
C GLY A 115 6.56 -11.30 9.26
N ASP A 116 6.80 -10.54 8.20
CA ASP A 116 8.13 -10.28 7.66
C ASP A 116 8.76 -9.04 8.34
N ASP A 117 9.65 -9.30 9.30
CA ASP A 117 10.37 -8.24 10.01
C ASP A 117 11.31 -7.46 9.10
N ALA A 118 11.83 -8.05 8.02
CA ALA A 118 12.70 -7.36 7.07
C ALA A 118 11.90 -6.37 6.21
N ALA A 119 10.63 -6.67 5.91
CA ALA A 119 9.74 -5.72 5.22
C ALA A 119 9.53 -4.43 6.04
N VAL A 120 9.51 -4.52 7.38
CA VAL A 120 9.42 -3.36 8.26
C VAL A 120 10.63 -2.46 8.12
N ASP A 121 11.84 -3.02 8.17
CA ASP A 121 13.08 -2.25 8.07
C ASP A 121 13.21 -1.54 6.72
N VAL A 122 12.83 -2.24 5.64
CA VAL A 122 12.81 -1.67 4.29
C VAL A 122 11.83 -0.49 4.20
N LEU A 123 10.61 -0.64 4.74
CA LEU A 123 9.59 0.41 4.71
C LEU A 123 9.97 1.60 5.61
N VAL A 124 10.56 1.36 6.79
CA VAL A 124 11.06 2.43 7.66
C VAL A 124 12.16 3.22 6.96
N GLY A 125 13.10 2.55 6.31
CA GLY A 125 14.15 3.22 5.53
C GLY A 125 13.59 4.05 4.37
N ALA A 126 12.59 3.53 3.65
CA ALA A 126 11.92 4.25 2.58
C ALA A 126 11.17 5.50 3.09
N LEU A 127 10.48 5.39 4.23
CA LEU A 127 9.74 6.48 4.84
C LEU A 127 10.63 7.70 5.13
N GLN A 128 11.88 7.48 5.53
CA GLN A 128 12.81 8.55 5.89
C GLN A 128 13.19 9.46 4.71
N VAL A 129 13.13 8.95 3.48
CA VAL A 129 13.56 9.68 2.28
C VAL A 129 12.41 10.06 1.36
N GLU A 130 11.22 9.50 1.57
CA GLU A 130 10.04 9.75 0.73
C GLU A 130 9.57 11.20 0.83
N GLN A 131 9.32 11.84 -0.31
CA GLN A 131 8.89 13.23 -0.41
C GLN A 131 7.49 13.39 -1.00
N ASP A 132 7.03 12.39 -1.76
CA ASP A 132 5.69 12.36 -2.33
C ASP A 132 4.68 11.93 -1.26
N LEU A 133 3.59 12.70 -1.10
CA LEU A 133 2.66 12.53 0.00
C LEU A 133 1.89 11.21 -0.11
N GLU A 134 1.45 10.87 -1.32
CA GLU A 134 0.70 9.65 -1.59
C GLU A 134 1.56 8.39 -1.39
N ALA A 135 2.81 8.41 -1.87
CA ALA A 135 3.75 7.32 -1.62
C ALA A 135 4.11 7.23 -0.13
N ARG A 136 4.27 8.36 0.57
CA ARG A 136 4.53 8.42 2.01
C ARG A 136 3.39 7.77 2.78
N ASP A 137 2.15 8.12 2.49
CA ASP A 137 0.97 7.55 3.11
C ASP A 137 0.85 6.05 2.84
N ALA A 138 1.16 5.59 1.62
CA ALA A 138 1.19 4.17 1.30
C ALA A 138 2.21 3.40 2.16
N ILE A 139 3.40 3.97 2.40
CA ILE A 139 4.43 3.40 3.28
C ILE A 139 3.92 3.35 4.73
N VAL A 140 3.31 4.43 5.22
CA VAL A 140 2.75 4.50 6.58
C VAL A 140 1.66 3.45 6.80
N VAL A 141 0.72 3.33 5.85
CA VAL A 141 -0.33 2.30 5.86
C VAL A 141 0.28 0.90 5.85
N ALA A 142 1.30 0.66 5.03
CA ALA A 142 1.97 -0.62 4.96
C ALA A 142 2.60 -1.01 6.31
N LEU A 143 3.29 -0.08 6.97
CA LEU A 143 3.84 -0.27 8.33
C LEU A 143 2.74 -0.63 9.35
N GLY A 144 1.59 0.06 9.30
CA GLY A 144 0.44 -0.27 10.14
C GLY A 144 -0.13 -1.66 9.90
N ARG A 145 -0.21 -2.09 8.63
CA ARG A 145 -0.71 -3.43 8.22
C ARG A 145 0.19 -4.57 8.68
N LEU A 146 1.51 -4.36 8.67
CA LEU A 146 2.47 -5.35 9.18
C LEU A 146 2.31 -5.59 10.68
N ARG A 147 1.71 -4.65 11.42
CA ARG A 147 1.44 -4.74 12.86
C ARG A 147 2.68 -5.03 13.72
N ASN A 148 3.86 -4.68 13.21
CA ASN A 148 5.12 -4.87 13.92
C ASN A 148 5.44 -3.63 14.76
N ARG A 149 5.72 -3.81 16.05
CA ARG A 149 6.04 -2.73 16.99
C ARG A 149 7.34 -2.00 16.64
N ARG A 150 8.25 -2.59 15.86
CA ARG A 150 9.47 -1.94 15.37
C ARG A 150 9.20 -0.73 14.47
N ALA A 151 8.00 -0.62 13.89
CA ALA A 151 7.58 0.55 13.14
C ALA A 151 7.17 1.76 14.01
N LEU A 152 6.91 1.54 15.31
CA LEU A 152 6.36 2.59 16.20
C LEU A 152 7.23 3.84 16.30
N PRO A 153 8.57 3.78 16.39
CA PRO A 153 9.38 5.00 16.43
C PRO A 153 9.20 5.88 15.19
N ALA A 154 9.16 5.28 13.99
CA ALA A 154 8.96 6.01 12.74
C ALA A 154 7.54 6.59 12.64
N LEU A 155 6.52 5.83 13.04
CA LEU A 155 5.13 6.31 13.07
C LEU A 155 4.92 7.39 14.14
N ALA A 156 5.59 7.28 15.29
CA ALA A 156 5.52 8.27 16.36
C ALA A 156 6.09 9.62 15.93
N ALA A 157 7.19 9.62 15.17
CA ALA A 157 7.75 10.84 14.61
C ALA A 157 6.72 11.59 13.74
N LEU A 158 5.96 10.88 12.90
CA LEU A 158 4.88 11.48 12.10
C LEU A 158 3.69 11.96 12.94
N VAL A 159 3.37 11.27 14.03
CA VAL A 159 2.29 11.68 14.95
C VAL A 159 2.67 12.96 15.72
N GLU A 160 3.95 13.14 16.04
CA GLU A 160 4.48 14.31 16.74
C GLU A 160 4.82 15.47 15.78
N ASP A 161 4.89 15.24 14.47
CA ASP A 161 5.17 16.26 13.46
C ASP A 161 3.96 17.20 13.24
N GLU A 162 3.96 18.33 13.94
CA GLU A 162 2.89 19.34 13.87
C GLU A 162 2.95 20.18 12.59
N ASP A 163 4.15 20.37 12.05
CA ASP A 163 4.41 21.15 10.84
C ASP A 163 4.22 20.32 9.56
N GLY A 164 4.21 18.99 9.68
CA GLY A 164 3.97 18.04 8.60
C GLY A 164 2.53 17.99 8.09
N ASP A 165 2.35 17.21 7.03
CA ASP A 165 1.05 17.02 6.39
C ASP A 165 0.02 16.37 7.34
N GLY A 166 -1.17 16.97 7.41
CA GLY A 166 -2.22 16.56 8.33
C GLY A 166 -2.82 15.18 8.00
N ASP A 167 -2.90 14.83 6.72
CA ASP A 167 -3.43 13.54 6.27
C ASP A 167 -2.40 12.43 6.54
N THR A 168 -1.11 12.68 6.31
CA THR A 168 -0.04 11.76 6.72
C THR A 168 -0.03 11.54 8.23
N ARG A 169 -0.17 12.61 9.03
CA ARG A 169 -0.25 12.49 10.50
C ARG A 169 -1.47 11.67 10.92
N TRP A 170 -2.62 11.88 10.29
CA TRP A 170 -3.83 11.09 10.54
C TRP A 170 -3.65 9.60 10.18
N THR A 171 -3.02 9.33 9.03
CA THR A 171 -2.68 7.99 8.57
C THR A 171 -1.70 7.29 9.53
N ALA A 172 -0.76 8.03 10.10
CA ALA A 172 0.13 7.54 11.14
C ALA A 172 -0.63 7.16 12.42
N VAL A 173 -1.59 7.98 12.86
CA VAL A 173 -2.46 7.66 14.00
C VAL A 173 -3.26 6.38 13.76
N GLU A 174 -3.85 6.22 12.58
CA GLU A 174 -4.57 4.99 12.22
C GLU A 174 -3.64 3.76 12.25
N SER A 175 -2.44 3.89 11.69
CA SER A 175 -1.44 2.83 11.62
C SER A 175 -0.90 2.44 13.00
N VAL A 176 -0.69 3.41 13.90
CA VAL A 176 -0.42 3.17 15.32
C VAL A 176 -1.59 2.42 15.96
N GLY A 177 -2.83 2.78 15.63
CA GLY A 177 -4.03 2.05 16.06
C GLY A 177 -4.04 0.57 15.65
N LEU A 178 -3.60 0.26 14.43
CA LEU A 178 -3.49 -1.12 13.94
C LEU A 178 -2.46 -1.93 14.75
N ILE A 179 -1.28 -1.36 15.03
CA ILE A 179 -0.24 -1.99 15.86
C ILE A 179 -0.70 -2.11 17.32
N ALA A 180 -1.34 -1.07 17.85
CA ALA A 180 -1.86 -1.01 19.20
C ALA A 180 -3.08 -1.92 19.45
N ARG A 181 -3.72 -2.39 18.37
CA ARG A 181 -5.05 -3.00 18.39
C ARG A 181 -6.06 -2.11 19.13
N ARG A 182 -5.97 -0.81 18.90
CA ARG A 182 -6.79 0.23 19.54
C ARG A 182 -7.30 1.20 18.49
N ARG A 183 -8.56 1.59 18.60
CA ARG A 183 -9.15 2.60 17.73
C ARG A 183 -8.92 3.99 18.32
N PHE A 184 -8.06 4.78 17.70
CA PHE A 184 -7.89 6.21 18.00
C PHE A 184 -8.87 7.07 17.19
N ILE A 185 -9.06 6.71 15.91
CA ILE A 185 -9.97 7.42 15.01
C ILE A 185 -11.42 7.38 15.51
N GLY A 186 -12.01 8.57 15.72
CA GLY A 186 -13.35 8.75 16.28
C GLY A 186 -13.38 9.11 17.76
N GLN A 187 -12.22 9.21 18.43
CA GLN A 187 -12.11 9.90 19.71
C GLN A 187 -12.18 11.42 19.52
N VAL A 188 -12.41 12.16 20.61
CA VAL A 188 -12.50 13.64 20.59
C VAL A 188 -11.20 14.27 20.10
N ASP A 189 -10.06 13.72 20.54
CA ASP A 189 -8.73 14.07 20.06
C ASP A 189 -7.95 12.79 19.69
N PRO A 190 -8.05 12.31 18.44
CA PRO A 190 -7.37 11.10 18.01
C PRO A 190 -5.84 11.20 18.07
N VAL A 191 -5.29 12.38 17.75
CA VAL A 191 -3.85 12.63 17.71
C VAL A 191 -3.30 12.65 19.13
N GLY A 192 -3.91 13.42 20.04
CA GLY A 192 -3.54 13.44 21.46
C GLY A 192 -3.65 12.06 22.10
N ALA A 193 -4.73 11.32 21.84
CA ALA A 193 -4.88 9.97 22.37
C ALA A 193 -3.81 8.98 21.86
N ALA A 194 -3.37 9.12 20.60
CA ALA A 194 -2.28 8.33 20.06
C ALA A 194 -0.93 8.73 20.68
N ARG A 195 -0.65 10.03 20.84
CA ARG A 195 0.54 10.55 21.52
C ARG A 195 0.65 10.04 22.95
N GLU A 196 -0.43 10.11 23.73
CA GLU A 196 -0.49 9.58 25.09
C GLU A 196 -0.19 8.07 25.13
N TRP A 197 -0.78 7.30 24.21
CA TRP A 197 -0.55 5.86 24.13
C TRP A 197 0.90 5.52 23.76
N LEU A 198 1.52 6.29 22.86
CA LEU A 198 2.92 6.13 22.47
C LEU A 198 3.86 6.44 23.63
N ARG A 199 3.66 7.56 24.33
CA ARG A 199 4.47 7.98 25.49
C ARG A 199 4.36 7.01 26.67
N GLY A 200 3.17 6.45 26.92
CA GLY A 200 2.97 5.45 27.97
C GLY A 200 3.64 4.08 27.71
N ARG A 201 4.35 3.91 26.59
CA ARG A 201 5.02 2.67 26.17
C ARG A 201 6.54 2.82 26.01
N GLU A 202 7.10 4.02 26.15
CA GLU A 202 8.54 4.16 26.39
C GLU A 202 8.83 3.61 27.80
N VAL A 203 9.76 2.67 27.90
CA VAL A 203 10.12 1.87 29.10
C VAL A 203 9.22 0.64 29.37
N ARG A 204 9.24 -0.36 28.48
CA ARG A 204 9.39 -1.79 28.85
C ARG A 204 9.63 -2.69 27.64
#